data_AF-A0AAW0AVW6-F1
#
_entry.id   AF-A0AAW0AVW6-F1
#
_cell.length_a   1.000
_cell.length_b   1.000
_cell.length_c   1.000
_cell.angle_alpha   90.00
_cell.angle_beta   90.00
_cell.angle_gamma   90.00
#
_symmetry.space_group_name_H-M   'P 1'
#
loop_
_entity.id
_entity.type
_entity.pdbx_description
1 polymer ?
#
loop_
_entity_poly.entity_id
_entity_poly.type
_entity_poly.pdbx_seq_one_letter_code
_entity_poly.pdbx_strand_id
1 'polypeptide(L)'
;MAKGKGPKRQQTRQRKRTWARIEKKDRRNLRLWAEGARETILRPHLAGYVDALERGWRAERDYVREVCNEFHARVSWRLGDDEEPEEPLPEYDPLAPAEAEELDEEETTMKRERMETLNARINRWLKYRAKKMRRPTTRDRAQDAWGVLLSKLAGIKSPPKARQGFQQYMHESYEAEIKPVVDAKWKSRLVEDDGTSLRTAKAPNAPFRAQVARELFRELPEDEQNALVLRAKEEAAEERREYAELMKGPPSRAPKDRQR
;
A
#
# COMPACT_ATOMS: atom_id res chain seq x y z
N MET A 1 30.12 25.26 44.78
CA MET A 1 28.92 24.40 44.69
C MET A 1 28.89 23.74 43.32
N ALA A 2 29.23 22.46 43.22
CA ALA A 2 29.39 21.74 41.96
C ALA A 2 28.10 21.00 41.57
N LYS A 3 27.60 21.24 40.36
CA LYS A 3 26.40 20.60 39.80
C LYS A 3 26.72 19.17 39.38
N GLY A 4 26.15 18.18 40.08
CA GLY A 4 26.25 16.76 39.76
C GLY A 4 25.52 16.42 38.45
N LYS A 5 26.25 15.86 37.48
CA LYS A 5 25.68 15.31 36.24
C LYS A 5 25.01 13.97 36.55
N GLY A 6 23.69 13.91 36.41
CA GLY A 6 22.90 12.68 36.58
C GLY A 6 23.27 11.58 35.56
N PRO A 7 23.02 10.30 35.90
CA PRO A 7 23.44 9.17 35.09
C PRO A 7 22.71 9.13 33.74
N LYS A 8 23.49 9.04 32.66
CA LYS A 8 22.98 8.89 31.29
C LYS A 8 22.27 7.54 31.14
N ARG A 9 20.95 7.59 30.90
CA ARG A 9 20.12 6.44 30.51
C ARG A 9 20.74 5.75 29.30
N GLN A 10 21.31 4.55 29.50
CA GLN A 10 21.83 3.73 28.41
C GLN A 10 20.66 3.28 27.54
N GLN A 11 20.59 3.79 26.31
CA GLN A 11 19.68 3.27 25.29
C GLN A 11 20.10 1.84 24.97
N THR A 12 19.30 0.86 25.39
CA THR A 12 19.45 -0.53 24.99
C THR A 12 19.20 -0.61 23.48
N ARG A 13 20.30 -0.73 22.71
CA ARG A 13 20.24 -1.05 21.27
C ARG A 13 19.48 -2.36 21.11
N GLN A 14 18.22 -2.28 20.69
CA GLN A 14 17.43 -3.47 20.34
C GLN A 14 18.18 -4.21 19.22
N ARG A 15 18.77 -5.36 19.57
CA ARG A 15 19.41 -6.25 18.60
C ARG A 15 18.34 -6.70 17.61
N LYS A 16 18.46 -6.29 16.35
CA LYS A 16 17.62 -6.77 15.26
C LYS A 16 17.78 -8.29 15.20
N ARG A 17 16.69 -9.02 15.45
CA ARG A 17 16.66 -10.48 15.31
C ARG A 17 16.90 -10.82 13.83
N THR A 18 18.08 -11.32 13.49
CA THR A 18 18.37 -11.93 12.20
C THR A 18 17.84 -13.35 12.24
N TRP A 19 16.69 -13.59 11.62
CA TRP A 19 16.18 -14.95 11.44
C TRP A 19 17.10 -15.69 10.49
N ALA A 20 17.72 -16.79 10.95
CA ALA A 20 18.50 -17.66 10.10
C ALA A 20 17.61 -18.22 8.99
N ARG A 21 18.13 -18.26 7.76
CA ARG A 21 17.38 -18.78 6.62
C ARG A 21 17.27 -20.30 6.75
N ILE A 22 16.05 -20.82 6.75
CA ILE A 22 15.79 -22.27 6.78
C ILE A 22 16.20 -22.87 5.43
N GLU A 23 17.01 -23.93 5.47
CA GLU A 23 17.42 -24.71 4.30
C GLU A 23 16.20 -25.32 3.60
N LYS A 24 16.27 -25.53 2.29
CA LYS A 24 15.09 -25.98 1.51
C LYS A 24 14.49 -27.29 2.02
N LYS A 25 15.35 -28.25 2.38
CA LYS A 25 14.98 -29.57 2.91
C LYS A 25 14.18 -29.48 4.22
N ASP A 26 14.47 -28.48 5.04
CA ASP A 26 13.84 -28.29 6.36
C ASP A 26 12.56 -27.43 6.31
N ARG A 27 12.17 -26.94 5.12
CA ARG A 27 10.98 -26.09 4.99
C ARG A 27 9.73 -26.95 5.09
N ARG A 28 8.93 -26.71 6.14
CA ARG A 28 7.59 -27.32 6.30
C ARG A 28 6.57 -26.89 5.24
N ASN A 29 6.89 -25.85 4.46
CA ASN A 29 6.02 -25.35 3.41
C ASN A 29 6.79 -25.14 2.11
N LEU A 30 6.08 -25.24 0.99
CA LEU A 30 6.60 -24.96 -0.35
C LEU A 30 6.75 -23.46 -0.63
N ARG A 31 6.92 -22.64 0.42
CA ARG A 31 7.16 -21.22 0.25
C ARG A 31 8.57 -21.07 -0.31
N LEU A 32 8.67 -20.33 -1.41
CA LEU A 32 9.93 -20.19 -2.18
C LEU A 32 10.40 -21.50 -2.83
N TRP A 33 9.49 -22.42 -3.19
CA TRP A 33 9.85 -23.66 -3.90
C TRP A 33 10.65 -23.42 -5.19
N ALA A 34 10.32 -22.36 -5.92
CA ALA A 34 10.99 -22.02 -7.17
C ALA A 34 12.33 -21.31 -6.95
N GLU A 35 12.76 -21.02 -5.72
CA GLU A 35 14.05 -20.36 -5.50
C GLU A 35 15.21 -21.14 -6.15
N GLY A 36 16.24 -20.49 -6.68
CA GLY A 36 17.39 -21.16 -7.30
C GLY A 36 17.23 -21.31 -8.82
N ALA A 37 17.63 -22.46 -9.37
CA ALA A 37 17.63 -22.70 -10.81
C ALA A 37 16.21 -22.72 -11.41
N ARG A 38 15.21 -23.11 -10.62
CA ARG A 38 13.80 -23.01 -11.05
C ARG A 38 13.37 -21.56 -11.29
N GLU A 39 13.86 -20.62 -10.49
CA GLU A 39 13.54 -19.20 -10.63
C GLU A 39 14.29 -18.58 -11.80
N THR A 40 15.49 -19.05 -12.12
CA THR A 40 16.23 -18.59 -13.32
C THR A 40 15.49 -18.99 -14.60
N ILE A 41 14.83 -20.14 -14.63
CA ILE A 41 13.94 -20.56 -15.73
C ILE A 41 12.67 -19.70 -15.78
N LEU A 42 11.98 -19.51 -14.65
CA LEU A 42 10.64 -18.89 -14.64
C LEU A 42 10.66 -17.36 -14.70
N ARG A 43 11.73 -16.70 -14.22
CA ARG A 43 11.79 -15.23 -14.12
C ARG A 43 11.74 -14.50 -15.46
N PRO A 44 12.45 -14.92 -16.53
CA PRO A 44 12.35 -14.30 -17.85
C PRO A 44 10.93 -14.24 -18.40
N HIS A 45 10.11 -15.25 -18.08
CA HIS A 45 8.72 -15.38 -18.55
C HIS A 45 7.73 -14.44 -17.88
N LEU A 46 8.14 -13.70 -16.86
CA LEU A 46 7.22 -12.82 -16.12
C LEU A 46 6.67 -11.68 -16.98
N ALA A 47 7.49 -11.11 -17.88
CA ALA A 47 7.04 -10.03 -18.77
C ALA A 47 6.00 -10.56 -19.77
N GLY A 48 6.32 -11.64 -20.49
CA GLY A 48 5.39 -12.25 -21.46
C GLY A 48 4.09 -12.76 -20.81
N TYR A 49 4.16 -13.27 -19.58
CA TYR A 49 2.97 -13.67 -18.83
C TYR A 49 2.07 -12.47 -18.47
N VAL A 50 2.65 -11.31 -18.11
CA VAL A 50 1.87 -10.09 -17.87
C VAL A 50 1.18 -9.60 -19.15
N ASP A 51 1.88 -9.62 -20.28
CA ASP A 51 1.31 -9.25 -21.58
C ASP A 51 0.18 -10.21 -21.98
N ALA A 52 0.37 -11.52 -21.78
CA ALA A 52 -0.65 -12.54 -22.04
C ALA A 52 -1.90 -12.32 -21.16
N LEU A 53 -1.72 -11.96 -19.89
CA LEU A 53 -2.83 -11.60 -18.99
C LEU A 53 -3.63 -10.39 -19.48
N GLU A 54 -3.02 -9.43 -20.17
CA GLU A 54 -3.70 -8.26 -20.74
C GLU A 54 -4.52 -8.61 -21.99
N ARG A 55 -4.05 -9.59 -22.77
CA ARG A 55 -4.74 -10.09 -23.96
C ARG A 55 -5.92 -11.01 -23.63
N GLY A 56 -5.96 -11.59 -22.42
CA GLY A 56 -7.09 -12.36 -21.90
C GLY A 56 -6.80 -13.83 -21.64
N TRP A 57 -7.82 -14.57 -21.18
CA TRP A 57 -7.65 -15.90 -20.58
C TRP A 57 -7.07 -16.96 -21.53
N ARG A 58 -7.38 -16.90 -22.83
CA ARG A 58 -6.84 -17.86 -23.82
C ARG A 58 -5.34 -17.68 -23.99
N ALA A 59 -4.91 -16.43 -24.19
CA ALA A 59 -3.50 -16.08 -24.30
C ALA A 59 -2.72 -16.43 -23.02
N GLU A 60 -3.31 -16.16 -21.84
CA GLU A 60 -2.74 -16.59 -20.56
C GLU A 60 -2.52 -18.11 -20.51
N ARG A 61 -3.55 -18.89 -20.85
CA ARG A 61 -3.49 -20.36 -20.80
C ARG A 61 -2.44 -20.90 -21.76
N ASP A 62 -2.41 -20.39 -22.99
CA ASP A 62 -1.50 -20.87 -24.02
C ASP A 62 -0.05 -20.51 -23.66
N TYR A 63 0.21 -19.32 -23.12
CA TYR A 63 1.53 -18.91 -22.61
C TYR A 63 1.97 -19.76 -21.40
N VAL A 64 1.09 -20.04 -20.44
CA VAL A 64 1.43 -20.92 -19.31
C VAL A 64 1.79 -22.33 -19.78
N ARG A 65 1.12 -22.84 -20.82
CA ARG A 65 1.47 -24.14 -21.41
C ARG A 65 2.88 -24.13 -22.00
N GLU A 66 3.25 -23.08 -22.73
CA GLU A 66 4.62 -22.91 -23.27
C GLU A 66 5.68 -22.89 -22.15
N VAL A 67 5.44 -22.12 -21.08
CA VAL A 67 6.35 -22.05 -19.93
C VAL A 67 6.46 -23.41 -19.22
N CYS A 68 5.36 -24.14 -19.07
CA CYS A 68 5.37 -25.48 -18.49
C CYS A 68 6.17 -26.46 -19.36
N ASN A 69 6.02 -26.41 -20.69
CA ASN A 69 6.77 -27.25 -21.61
C ASN A 69 8.29 -26.99 -21.49
N GLU A 70 8.69 -25.72 -21.50
CA GLU A 70 10.09 -25.34 -21.29
C GLU A 70 10.62 -25.80 -19.92
N PHE A 71 9.81 -25.65 -18.87
CA PHE A 71 10.20 -26.07 -17.54
C PHE A 71 10.45 -27.59 -17.47
N HIS A 72 9.56 -28.40 -18.03
CA HIS A 72 9.70 -29.86 -18.03
C HIS A 72 10.79 -30.37 -18.98
N ALA A 73 11.18 -29.58 -19.99
CA ALA A 73 12.34 -29.90 -20.82
C ALA A 73 13.67 -29.69 -20.07
N ARG A 74 13.71 -28.72 -19.15
CA ARG A 74 14.92 -28.38 -18.37
C ARG A 74 15.03 -29.09 -17.03
N VAL A 75 13.90 -29.45 -16.42
CA VAL A 75 13.83 -30.02 -15.08
C VAL A 75 13.05 -31.33 -15.12
N SER A 76 13.72 -32.42 -14.76
CA SER A 76 13.07 -33.74 -14.70
C SER A 76 11.90 -33.74 -13.72
N TRP A 77 10.78 -34.36 -14.13
CA TRP A 77 9.60 -34.54 -13.30
C TRP A 77 9.89 -35.41 -12.06
N ARG A 78 10.91 -36.26 -12.13
CA ARG A 78 11.37 -37.15 -11.04
C ARG A 78 12.07 -36.39 -9.91
N LEU A 79 12.55 -35.18 -10.18
CA LEU A 79 13.30 -34.38 -9.22
C LEU A 79 12.41 -33.91 -8.05
N GLY A 80 12.92 -34.08 -6.83
CA GLY A 80 12.28 -33.61 -5.61
C GLY A 80 12.08 -32.09 -5.58
N ASP A 81 11.15 -31.61 -4.76
CA ASP A 81 10.90 -30.15 -4.62
C ASP A 81 12.04 -29.42 -3.90
N ASP A 82 12.80 -30.15 -3.08
CA ASP A 82 13.91 -29.71 -2.25
C ASP A 82 15.28 -29.85 -2.92
N GLU A 83 15.34 -30.63 -4.01
CA GLU A 83 16.53 -30.86 -4.82
C GLU A 83 16.63 -29.79 -5.92
N GLU A 84 17.85 -29.36 -6.25
CA GLU A 84 18.07 -28.45 -7.38
C GLU A 84 18.49 -29.23 -8.62
N PRO A 85 18.04 -28.82 -9.82
CA PRO A 85 18.53 -29.42 -11.06
C PRO A 85 20.03 -29.15 -11.21
N GLU A 86 20.74 -30.10 -11.80
CA GLU A 86 22.17 -29.95 -12.07
C GLU A 86 22.40 -28.84 -13.11
N GLU A 87 23.39 -27.99 -12.85
CA GLU A 87 23.83 -26.96 -13.79
C GLU A 87 25.06 -27.46 -14.58
N PRO A 88 25.16 -27.18 -15.89
CA PRO A 88 24.28 -26.33 -16.69
C PRO A 88 22.95 -27.01 -17.06
N LEU A 89 21.88 -26.22 -17.08
CA LEU A 89 20.57 -26.69 -17.53
C LEU A 89 20.61 -27.06 -19.02
N PRO A 90 19.87 -28.08 -19.46
CA PRO A 90 19.70 -28.39 -20.88
C PRO A 90 19.21 -27.19 -21.68
N GLU A 91 19.68 -27.06 -22.92
CA GLU A 91 19.16 -26.06 -23.85
C GLU A 91 17.75 -26.45 -24.29
N TYR A 92 16.83 -25.48 -24.27
CA TYR A 92 15.44 -25.71 -24.66
C TYR A 92 15.24 -25.27 -26.11
N ASP A 93 14.88 -26.22 -26.98
CA ASP A 93 14.41 -25.95 -28.33
C ASP A 93 12.87 -26.17 -28.40
N PRO A 94 12.07 -25.11 -28.64
CA PRO A 94 10.62 -25.23 -28.72
C PRO A 94 10.12 -26.01 -29.95
N LEU A 95 10.97 -26.25 -30.95
CA LEU A 95 10.64 -27.01 -32.15
C LEU A 95 11.07 -28.47 -32.07
N ALA A 96 11.92 -28.82 -31.09
CA ALA A 96 12.34 -30.19 -30.89
C ALA A 96 11.16 -31.06 -30.41
N PRO A 97 10.97 -32.27 -30.98
CA PRO A 97 9.97 -33.19 -30.48
C PRO A 97 10.33 -33.63 -29.05
N ALA A 98 9.31 -33.78 -28.20
CA ALA A 98 9.51 -34.32 -26.86
C ALA A 98 10.04 -35.75 -26.96
N GLU A 99 11.13 -36.04 -26.25
CA GLU A 99 11.69 -37.39 -26.19
C GLU A 99 10.66 -38.35 -25.59
N ALA A 100 10.36 -39.42 -26.32
CA ALA A 100 9.47 -40.47 -25.85
C ALA A 100 10.23 -41.32 -24.83
N GLU A 101 9.95 -41.12 -23.55
CA GLU A 101 10.39 -42.01 -22.49
C GLU A 101 9.56 -43.30 -22.53
N GLU A 102 10.22 -44.47 -22.58
CA GLU A 102 9.57 -45.76 -22.35
C GLU A 102 9.23 -45.86 -20.86
N LEU A 103 7.94 -45.67 -20.53
CA LEU A 103 7.42 -45.69 -19.17
C LEU A 103 6.34 -46.76 -19.03
N ASP A 104 6.32 -47.42 -17.88
CA ASP A 104 5.24 -48.34 -17.53
C ASP A 104 3.92 -47.58 -17.24
N GLU A 105 2.78 -48.27 -17.22
CA GLU A 105 1.46 -47.68 -16.96
C GLU A 105 1.41 -46.96 -15.59
N GLU A 106 2.08 -47.52 -14.58
CA GLU A 106 2.20 -46.89 -13.27
C GLU A 106 3.03 -45.60 -13.33
N GLU A 107 4.16 -45.62 -14.04
CA GLU A 107 5.04 -44.47 -14.19
C GLU A 107 4.40 -43.35 -15.02
N THR A 108 3.64 -43.69 -16.06
CA THR A 108 2.90 -42.69 -16.85
C THR A 108 1.86 -41.97 -16.00
N THR A 109 1.18 -42.68 -15.11
CA THR A 109 0.22 -42.10 -14.17
C THR A 109 0.93 -41.18 -13.17
N MET A 110 2.04 -41.63 -12.59
CA MET A 110 2.85 -40.81 -11.68
C MET A 110 3.40 -39.55 -12.37
N LYS A 111 3.91 -39.68 -13.60
CA LYS A 111 4.39 -38.55 -14.40
C LYS A 111 3.28 -37.53 -14.64
N ARG A 112 2.08 -37.97 -15.04
CA ARG A 112 0.93 -37.10 -15.26
C ARG A 112 0.56 -36.31 -14.01
N GLU A 113 0.36 -37.00 -12.88
CA GLU A 113 -0.03 -36.36 -11.60
C GLU A 113 1.04 -35.36 -11.10
N ARG A 114 2.31 -35.73 -11.25
CA ARG A 114 3.44 -34.87 -10.89
C ARG A 114 3.51 -33.63 -11.78
N MET A 115 3.39 -33.79 -13.09
CA MET A 115 3.37 -32.68 -14.05
C MET A 115 2.17 -31.75 -13.81
N GLU A 116 0.97 -32.28 -13.54
CA GLU A 116 -0.21 -31.47 -13.19
C GLU A 116 0.02 -30.64 -11.93
N THR A 117 0.59 -31.27 -10.90
CA THR A 117 0.94 -30.60 -9.63
C THR A 117 1.94 -29.47 -9.85
N LEU A 118 2.99 -29.73 -10.65
CA LEU A 118 4.01 -28.74 -10.99
C LEU A 118 3.43 -27.60 -11.84
N ASN A 119 2.62 -27.91 -12.85
CA ASN A 119 1.94 -26.91 -13.71
C ASN A 119 1.07 -25.96 -12.86
N ALA A 120 0.31 -26.50 -11.90
CA ALA A 120 -0.48 -25.70 -10.99
C ALA A 120 0.38 -24.79 -10.08
N ARG A 121 1.60 -25.22 -9.73
CA ARG A 121 2.54 -24.41 -8.93
C ARG A 121 3.24 -23.34 -9.77
N ILE A 122 3.66 -23.65 -10.99
CA ILE A 122 4.21 -22.70 -11.95
C ILE A 122 3.20 -21.58 -12.20
N ASN A 123 1.94 -21.94 -12.50
CA ASN A 123 0.86 -20.97 -12.69
C ASN A 123 0.65 -20.09 -11.44
N ARG A 124 0.58 -20.69 -10.24
CA ARG A 124 0.46 -19.92 -8.98
C ARG A 124 1.65 -18.99 -8.75
N TRP A 125 2.86 -19.43 -9.08
CA TRP A 125 4.07 -18.63 -8.95
C TRP A 125 4.05 -17.43 -9.90
N LEU A 126 3.74 -17.66 -11.19
CA LEU A 126 3.60 -16.62 -12.21
C LEU A 126 2.53 -15.61 -11.80
N LYS A 127 1.34 -16.06 -11.40
CA LYS A 127 0.24 -15.21 -10.89
C LYS A 127 0.68 -14.34 -9.72
N TYR A 128 1.34 -14.94 -8.74
CA TYR A 128 1.81 -14.22 -7.55
C TYR A 128 2.84 -13.15 -7.92
N ARG A 129 3.83 -13.49 -8.75
CA ARG A 129 4.88 -12.56 -9.19
C ARG A 129 4.33 -11.47 -10.09
N ALA A 130 3.48 -11.80 -11.05
CA ALA A 130 2.79 -10.84 -11.91
C ALA A 130 1.96 -9.85 -11.10
N LYS A 131 1.23 -10.31 -10.07
CA LYS A 131 0.51 -9.44 -9.14
C LYS A 131 1.42 -8.49 -8.36
N LYS A 132 2.68 -8.87 -8.12
CA LYS A 132 3.69 -8.01 -7.47
C LYS A 132 4.33 -7.03 -8.44
N MET A 133 4.47 -7.39 -9.72
CA MET A 133 4.99 -6.49 -10.77
C MET A 133 3.95 -5.47 -11.19
N ARG A 134 2.69 -5.89 -11.29
CA ARG A 134 1.56 -4.99 -11.43
C ARG A 134 1.50 -4.14 -10.16
N ARG A 135 1.80 -2.84 -10.29
CA ARG A 135 1.35 -1.87 -9.30
C ARG A 135 -0.14 -2.12 -9.12
N PRO A 136 -0.69 -2.09 -7.90
CA PRO A 136 -2.13 -2.18 -7.74
C PRO A 136 -2.70 -1.06 -8.60
N THR A 137 -3.28 -1.41 -9.74
CA THR A 137 -4.32 -0.63 -10.38
C THR A 137 -5.43 -0.68 -9.38
N THR A 138 -5.35 0.19 -8.37
CA THR A 138 -6.43 0.43 -7.44
C THR A 138 -7.61 0.72 -8.33
N ARG A 139 -8.54 -0.23 -8.41
CA ARG A 139 -9.83 -0.06 -9.10
C ARG A 139 -10.53 1.20 -8.61
N ASP A 140 -10.18 1.65 -7.41
CA ASP A 140 -10.53 2.95 -6.91
C ASP A 140 -9.78 4.06 -7.68
N ARG A 141 -10.50 4.71 -8.61
CA ARG A 141 -10.06 5.91 -9.33
C ARG A 141 -9.52 7.00 -8.39
N ALA A 142 -9.95 7.02 -7.12
CA ALA A 142 -9.45 7.98 -6.14
C ALA A 142 -8.00 7.72 -5.69
N GLN A 143 -7.48 6.50 -5.89
CA GLN A 143 -6.09 6.14 -5.56
C GLN A 143 -5.21 5.94 -6.79
N ASP A 144 -5.81 5.75 -7.97
CA ASP A 144 -5.09 5.77 -9.23
C ASP A 144 -4.51 7.16 -9.51
N ALA A 145 -3.21 7.24 -9.76
CA ALA A 145 -2.52 8.51 -10.03
C ALA A 145 -3.11 9.24 -11.24
N TRP A 146 -3.53 8.48 -12.26
CA TRP A 146 -4.20 9.05 -13.43
C TRP A 146 -5.61 9.56 -13.09
N GLY A 147 -6.38 8.78 -12.33
CA GLY A 147 -7.68 9.20 -11.81
C GLY A 147 -7.61 10.50 -11.00
N VAL A 148 -6.65 10.61 -10.08
CA VAL A 148 -6.42 11.84 -9.30
C VAL A 148 -6.05 13.03 -10.19
N LEU A 149 -5.21 12.82 -11.21
CA LEU A 149 -4.86 13.87 -12.16
C LEU A 149 -6.09 14.35 -12.94
N LEU A 150 -6.90 13.43 -13.47
CA LEU A 150 -8.13 13.76 -14.18
C LEU A 150 -9.13 14.51 -13.29
N SER A 151 -9.32 14.09 -12.03
CA SER A 151 -10.17 14.80 -11.07
C SER A 151 -9.68 16.23 -10.82
N LYS A 152 -8.36 16.43 -10.68
CA LYS A 152 -7.78 17.78 -10.53
C LYS A 152 -7.97 18.64 -11.76
N LEU A 153 -7.78 18.09 -12.96
CA LEU A 153 -8.02 18.80 -14.23
C LEU A 153 -9.49 19.15 -14.41
N ALA A 154 -10.40 18.32 -13.91
CA ALA A 154 -11.85 18.60 -13.87
C ALA A 154 -12.25 19.59 -12.75
N GLY A 155 -11.30 20.11 -11.98
CA GLY A 155 -11.56 21.01 -10.85
C GLY A 155 -12.20 20.35 -9.63
N ILE A 156 -12.33 19.02 -9.62
CA ILE A 156 -12.92 18.26 -8.51
C ILE A 156 -11.87 18.16 -7.40
N LYS A 157 -12.15 18.82 -6.27
CA LYS A 157 -11.30 18.75 -5.08
C LYS A 157 -11.62 17.49 -4.27
N SER A 158 -10.57 16.85 -3.75
CA SER A 158 -10.73 15.72 -2.84
C SER A 158 -11.43 16.17 -1.55
N PRO A 159 -12.37 15.39 -1.00
CA PRO A 159 -13.08 15.77 0.21
C PRO A 159 -12.08 15.78 1.37
N PRO A 160 -12.16 16.77 2.27
CA PRO A 160 -11.27 16.81 3.42
C PRO A 160 -11.52 15.62 4.35
N LYS A 161 -10.55 15.35 5.21
CA LYS A 161 -10.71 14.34 6.28
C LYS A 161 -11.65 14.89 7.35
N ALA A 162 -12.35 13.98 8.04
CA ALA A 162 -13.12 14.33 9.22
C ALA A 162 -12.25 15.09 10.22
N ARG A 163 -12.73 16.26 10.65
CA ARG A 163 -12.07 17.09 11.64
C ARG A 163 -12.07 16.36 12.99
N GLN A 164 -11.05 16.61 13.79
CA GLN A 164 -11.06 16.18 15.20
C GLN A 164 -12.08 17.03 15.98
N GLY A 165 -12.62 16.52 17.09
CA GLY A 165 -13.65 17.24 17.88
C GLY A 165 -13.27 18.69 18.21
N PHE A 166 -12.05 18.92 18.71
CA PHE A 166 -11.58 20.29 18.99
C PHE A 166 -11.44 21.16 17.72
N GLN A 167 -11.18 20.57 16.56
CA GLN A 167 -11.10 21.31 15.29
C GLN A 167 -12.49 21.69 14.79
N GLN A 168 -13.50 20.85 15.05
CA GLN A 168 -14.90 21.19 14.79
C GLN A 168 -15.38 22.27 15.74
N TYR A 169 -15.01 22.19 17.02
CA TYR A 169 -15.24 23.27 17.99
C TYR A 169 -14.61 24.60 17.55
N MET A 170 -13.37 24.56 17.05
CA MET A 170 -12.73 25.73 16.42
C MET A 170 -13.41 26.18 15.13
N HIS A 171 -14.18 25.35 14.45
CA HIS A 171 -14.87 25.77 13.24
C HIS A 171 -16.17 26.50 13.58
N GLU A 172 -16.89 26.01 14.59
CA GLU A 172 -18.22 26.51 14.98
C GLU A 172 -18.16 27.69 15.95
N SER A 173 -17.29 27.63 16.96
CA SER A 173 -17.31 28.54 18.12
C SER A 173 -16.12 29.50 18.18
N TYR A 174 -15.33 29.63 17.11
CA TYR A 174 -14.09 30.41 17.16
C TYR A 174 -14.32 31.87 17.51
N GLU A 175 -15.21 32.55 16.80
CA GLU A 175 -15.44 33.99 16.98
C GLU A 175 -16.12 34.30 18.33
N ALA A 176 -16.99 33.43 18.82
CA ALA A 176 -17.77 33.64 20.03
C ALA A 176 -16.99 33.32 21.32
N GLU A 177 -16.35 32.15 21.39
CA GLU A 177 -15.82 31.61 22.65
C GLU A 177 -14.28 31.58 22.66
N ILE A 178 -13.66 31.15 21.57
CA ILE A 178 -12.22 30.87 21.56
C ILE A 178 -11.39 32.14 21.32
N LYS A 179 -11.83 33.01 20.41
CA LYS A 179 -11.09 34.23 20.02
C LYS A 179 -10.87 35.20 21.19
N PRO A 180 -11.87 35.51 22.04
CA PRO A 180 -11.64 36.37 23.21
C PRO A 180 -10.57 35.81 24.16
N VAL A 181 -10.59 34.50 24.40
CA VAL A 181 -9.61 33.81 25.28
C VAL A 181 -8.22 33.78 24.64
N VAL A 182 -8.14 33.51 23.34
CA VAL A 182 -6.89 33.56 22.57
C VAL A 182 -6.30 34.96 22.63
N ASP A 183 -7.09 35.99 22.38
CA ASP A 183 -6.62 37.38 22.38
C ASP A 183 -6.17 37.82 23.77
N ALA A 184 -6.88 37.41 24.83
CA ALA A 184 -6.48 37.67 26.21
C ALA A 184 -5.15 36.98 26.56
N LYS A 185 -5.03 35.67 26.30
CA LYS A 185 -3.79 34.91 26.56
C LYS A 185 -2.62 35.42 25.70
N TRP A 186 -2.88 35.83 24.46
CA TRP A 186 -1.85 36.39 23.56
C TRP A 186 -1.36 37.76 24.04
N LYS A 187 -2.27 38.63 24.51
CA LYS A 187 -1.93 39.93 25.10
C LYS A 187 -1.06 39.75 26.36
N SER A 188 -1.40 38.84 27.27
CA SER A 188 -0.58 38.59 28.47
C SER A 188 0.83 38.12 28.10
N ARG A 189 0.95 37.27 27.09
CA ARG A 189 2.25 36.75 26.61
C ARG A 189 3.12 37.82 25.93
N LEU A 190 2.52 38.92 25.47
CA LEU A 190 3.25 40.08 24.93
C LEU A 190 3.80 40.98 26.04
N VAL A 191 3.31 40.87 27.28
CA VAL A 191 3.65 41.76 28.40
C VAL A 191 4.80 41.20 29.27
N GLU A 192 5.15 39.90 29.16
CA GLU A 192 5.99 39.22 30.17
C GLU A 192 7.50 39.08 29.89
N ASP A 193 8.07 39.44 28.74
CA ASP A 193 9.53 39.28 28.50
C ASP A 193 10.24 40.62 28.18
N ASP A 194 10.86 41.25 29.18
CA ASP A 194 11.97 42.23 29.05
C ASP A 194 11.72 43.72 28.79
N GLY A 195 10.49 44.24 28.68
CA GLY A 195 10.25 45.70 28.57
C GLY A 195 10.96 46.42 27.39
N THR A 196 11.66 45.66 26.56
CA THR A 196 12.56 46.14 25.51
C THR A 196 12.63 45.11 24.40
N SER A 197 11.46 44.79 23.81
CA SER A 197 11.35 44.56 22.38
C SER A 197 9.90 44.27 22.02
N LEU A 198 9.30 45.21 21.30
CA LEU A 198 8.13 44.95 20.46
C LEU A 198 8.50 43.85 19.47
N ARG A 199 8.33 42.57 19.85
CA ARG A 199 8.04 41.54 18.84
C ARG A 199 6.81 42.07 18.13
N THR A 200 7.01 42.61 16.92
CA THR A 200 5.98 43.16 16.03
C THR A 200 4.66 42.46 16.31
N ALA A 201 3.60 43.24 16.60
CA ALA A 201 2.25 42.81 16.96
C ALA A 201 1.64 41.87 15.90
N LYS A 202 2.21 40.67 15.77
CA LYS A 202 1.78 39.65 14.85
C LYS A 202 0.60 38.96 15.52
N ALA A 203 -0.42 38.71 14.71
CA ALA A 203 -1.58 37.94 15.14
C ALA A 203 -1.14 36.58 15.73
N PRO A 204 -1.90 36.03 16.69
CA PRO A 204 -1.59 34.72 17.28
C PRO A 204 -1.46 33.65 16.20
N ASN A 205 -0.36 32.90 16.25
CA ASN A 205 -0.10 31.87 15.24
C ASN A 205 -1.10 30.69 15.35
N ALA A 206 -1.25 29.91 14.27
CA ALA A 206 -2.19 28.79 14.25
C ALA A 206 -1.95 27.73 15.35
N PRO A 207 -0.70 27.33 15.67
CA PRO A 207 -0.44 26.40 16.76
C PRO A 207 -0.93 26.89 18.13
N PHE A 208 -0.74 28.19 18.43
CA PHE A 208 -1.20 28.79 19.68
C PHE A 208 -2.73 28.75 19.79
N ARG A 209 -3.42 29.15 18.73
CA ARG A 209 -4.89 29.09 18.65
C ARG A 209 -5.41 27.68 18.87
N ALA A 210 -4.79 26.70 18.22
CA ALA A 210 -5.15 25.29 18.38
C ALA A 210 -4.89 24.76 19.80
N GLN A 211 -3.83 25.23 20.47
CA GLN A 211 -3.57 24.86 21.86
C GLN A 211 -4.66 25.38 22.79
N VAL A 212 -4.99 26.68 22.72
CA VAL A 212 -6.04 27.28 23.55
C VAL A 212 -7.39 26.60 23.30
N ALA A 213 -7.72 26.33 22.04
CA ALA A 213 -8.94 25.61 21.69
C ALA A 213 -8.99 24.19 22.25
N ARG A 214 -7.85 23.48 22.31
CA ARG A 214 -7.78 22.14 22.93
C ARG A 214 -7.99 22.18 24.44
N GLU A 215 -7.50 23.23 25.10
CA GLU A 215 -7.70 23.44 26.53
C GLU A 215 -9.19 23.66 26.81
N LEU A 216 -9.81 24.62 26.12
CA LEU A 216 -11.24 24.90 26.23
C LEU A 216 -12.11 23.68 25.87
N PHE A 217 -11.76 22.96 24.80
CA PHE A 217 -12.49 21.76 24.40
C PHE A 217 -12.47 20.65 25.46
N ARG A 218 -11.39 20.55 26.27
CA ARG A 218 -11.32 19.57 27.37
C ARG A 218 -12.16 19.97 28.58
N GLU A 219 -12.44 21.27 28.73
CA GLU A 219 -13.28 21.80 29.80
C GLU A 219 -14.78 21.62 29.50
N LEU A 220 -15.15 21.37 28.24
CA LEU A 220 -16.53 21.06 27.84
C LEU A 220 -16.99 19.72 28.45
N PRO A 221 -18.29 19.58 28.77
CA PRO A 221 -18.88 18.30 29.15
C PRO A 221 -18.61 17.21 28.10
N GLU A 222 -18.45 15.95 28.54
CA GLU A 222 -18.15 14.82 27.66
C GLU A 222 -19.22 14.62 26.58
N ASP A 223 -20.49 14.88 26.90
CA ASP A 223 -21.61 14.81 25.96
C ASP A 223 -21.46 15.81 24.79
N GLU A 224 -21.05 17.04 25.08
CA GLU A 224 -20.82 18.07 24.06
C GLU A 224 -19.59 17.76 23.20
N GLN A 225 -18.52 17.25 23.83
CA GLN A 225 -17.33 16.78 23.10
C GLN A 225 -17.70 15.67 22.11
N ASN A 226 -18.50 14.70 22.54
CA ASN A 226 -18.97 13.59 21.70
C ASN A 226 -19.89 14.09 20.58
N ALA A 227 -20.79 15.04 20.86
CA ALA A 227 -21.67 15.64 19.86
C ALA A 227 -20.88 16.37 18.76
N LEU A 228 -19.82 17.10 19.12
CA LEU A 228 -18.92 17.75 18.15
C LEU A 228 -18.15 16.74 17.30
N VAL A 229 -17.68 15.65 17.90
CA VAL A 229 -17.02 14.55 17.15
C VAL A 229 -17.99 13.88 16.18
N LEU A 230 -19.25 13.70 16.57
CA LEU A 230 -20.28 13.12 15.71
C LEU A 230 -20.58 14.02 14.52
N ARG A 231 -20.85 15.31 14.75
CA ARG A 231 -21.09 16.30 13.68
C ARG A 231 -19.92 16.38 12.69
N ALA A 232 -18.68 16.38 13.20
CA ALA A 232 -17.48 16.36 12.34
C ALA A 232 -17.38 15.10 11.45
N LYS A 233 -17.90 13.96 11.91
CA LYS A 233 -17.96 12.72 11.12
C LYS A 233 -19.08 12.77 10.08
N GLU A 234 -20.22 13.34 10.43
CA GLU A 234 -21.39 13.50 9.56
C GLU A 234 -21.08 14.45 8.40
N GLU A 235 -20.58 15.66 8.68
CA GLU A 235 -20.16 16.63 7.65
C GLU A 235 -19.16 15.99 6.67
N ALA A 236 -18.12 15.32 7.18
CA ALA A 236 -17.15 14.65 6.34
C ALA A 236 -17.72 13.44 5.59
N ALA A 237 -18.79 12.82 6.09
CA ALA A 237 -19.49 11.75 5.37
C ALA A 237 -20.35 12.32 4.24
N GLU A 238 -21.01 13.44 4.45
CA GLU A 238 -21.77 14.17 3.42
C GLU A 238 -20.85 14.66 2.29
N GLU A 239 -19.76 15.34 2.61
CA GLU A 239 -18.78 15.78 1.60
C GLU A 239 -18.19 14.60 0.81
N ARG A 240 -17.95 13.45 1.48
CA ARG A 240 -17.52 12.22 0.79
C ARG A 240 -18.59 11.65 -0.13
N ARG A 241 -19.87 11.74 0.24
CA ARG A 241 -21.00 11.31 -0.60
C ARG A 241 -21.11 12.22 -1.82
N GLU A 242 -21.10 13.53 -1.64
CA GLU A 242 -21.11 14.51 -2.74
C GLU A 242 -19.93 14.28 -3.70
N TYR A 243 -18.73 14.07 -3.17
CA TYR A 243 -17.57 13.73 -3.99
C TYR A 243 -17.74 12.42 -4.77
N ALA A 244 -18.29 11.38 -4.13
CA ALA A 244 -18.55 10.11 -4.80
C ALA A 244 -19.61 10.24 -5.91
N GLU A 245 -20.62 11.09 -5.71
CA GLU A 245 -21.62 11.42 -6.73
C GLU A 245 -21.00 12.19 -7.89
N LEU A 246 -20.18 13.21 -7.62
CA LEU A 246 -19.42 13.95 -8.65
C LEU A 246 -18.51 13.05 -9.48
N MET A 247 -17.87 12.06 -8.85
CA MET A 247 -17.00 11.10 -9.53
C MET A 247 -17.75 10.07 -10.37
N LYS A 248 -19.02 9.78 -10.05
CA LYS A 248 -19.88 8.88 -10.84
C LYS A 248 -20.62 9.61 -11.95
N GLY A 249 -20.91 10.91 -11.76
CA GLY A 249 -21.61 11.72 -12.74
C GLY A 249 -20.82 11.92 -14.04
N PRO A 250 -21.51 12.16 -15.18
CA PRO A 250 -20.82 12.58 -16.39
C PRO A 250 -20.14 13.95 -16.15
N PRO A 251 -19.00 14.22 -16.81
CA PRO A 251 -18.37 15.54 -16.74
C PRO A 251 -19.36 16.65 -17.08
N SER A 252 -19.36 17.73 -16.30
CA SER A 252 -20.27 18.86 -16.54
C SER A 252 -20.12 19.35 -17.99
N ARG A 253 -21.27 19.53 -18.65
CA ARG A 253 -21.33 20.07 -20.03
C ARG A 253 -21.50 21.59 -20.03
N ALA A 254 -21.62 22.24 -18.87
CA ALA A 254 -21.81 23.68 -18.80
C ALA A 254 -20.55 24.42 -19.28
N PRO A 255 -20.69 25.48 -20.13
CA PRO A 255 -19.54 26.23 -20.64
C PRO A 255 -18.64 26.83 -19.55
N LYS A 256 -19.26 27.28 -18.44
CA LYS A 256 -18.55 27.89 -17.29
C LYS A 256 -17.60 26.92 -16.59
N ASP A 257 -17.92 25.62 -16.61
CA ASP A 257 -17.10 24.59 -15.96
C ASP A 257 -15.94 24.13 -16.85
N ARG A 258 -15.98 24.46 -18.15
CA ARG A 258 -14.93 24.11 -19.12
C ARG A 258 -13.82 25.17 -19.25
N GLN A 259 -14.05 26.38 -18.77
CA GLN A 259 -13.17 27.54 -18.97
C GLN A 259 -12.38 27.96 -17.72
N ARG A 260 -12.24 27.07 -16.72
CA ARG A 260 -11.49 27.35 -15.50
C ARG A 260 -10.04 26.88 -15.56
#